data_AF-A0A9X1L1W1-F1
#
_entry.id   AF-A0A9X1L1W1-F1
#
_cell.length_a   1.000
_cell.length_b   1.000
_cell.length_c   1.000
_cell.angle_alpha   90.00
_cell.angle_beta   90.00
_cell.angle_gamma   90.00
#
_symmetry.space_group_name_H-M   'P 1'
#
loop_
_entity.id
_entity.type
_entity.pdbx_description
1 polymer ?
#
loop_
_entity_poly.entity_id
_entity_poly.type
_entity_poly.pdbx_seq_one_letter_code
_entity_poly.pdbx_strand_id
1 'polypeptide(L)'
;MKRHPALIPLSRFHRSMLFLALIARENAPVIKGYPEKVDDRIRFAVNFYSEKLQSHFKQESKIWEYVRMKHPALIPLIDELQAERNEINLLFRSLSLEGSETDFFALGPLLEKHVRKEERQLFQQIQSVADENDLAWIESVLAN
;
A
#
# COMPACT_ATOMS: atom_id res chain seq x y z
N MET A 1 -9.83 -15.06 -1.25
CA MET A 1 -11.12 -14.43 -1.62
C MET A 1 -11.00 -13.88 -3.04
N LYS A 2 -12.06 -14.01 -3.84
CA LYS A 2 -12.11 -13.47 -5.20
C LYS A 2 -12.27 -11.94 -5.12
N ARG A 3 -11.47 -11.19 -5.86
CA ARG A 3 -11.60 -9.74 -6.00
C ARG A 3 -12.39 -9.39 -7.25
N HIS A 4 -13.16 -8.31 -7.18
CA HIS A 4 -13.80 -7.71 -8.34
C HIS A 4 -12.73 -7.22 -9.32
N PRO A 5 -12.91 -7.39 -10.65
CA PRO A 5 -11.97 -6.93 -11.66
C PRO A 5 -11.43 -5.51 -11.43
N ALA A 6 -12.31 -4.56 -11.10
CA ALA A 6 -11.98 -3.18 -10.75
C ALA A 6 -10.87 -3.01 -9.70
N LEU A 7 -10.75 -3.92 -8.73
CA LEU A 7 -9.79 -3.82 -7.63
C LEU A 7 -8.52 -4.65 -7.87
N ILE A 8 -8.49 -5.48 -8.93
CA ILE A 8 -7.33 -6.32 -9.26
C ILE A 8 -6.07 -5.48 -9.57
N PRO A 9 -6.12 -4.32 -10.25
CA PRO A 9 -4.91 -3.54 -10.51
C PRO A 9 -4.20 -3.10 -9.22
N LEU A 10 -4.92 -2.56 -8.23
CA LEU A 10 -4.38 -2.21 -6.91
C LEU A 10 -3.73 -3.43 -6.25
N SER A 11 -4.45 -4.55 -6.29
CA SER A 11 -4.00 -5.86 -5.78
C SER A 11 -2.70 -6.35 -6.39
N ARG A 12 -2.45 -6.05 -7.67
CA ARG A 12 -1.20 -6.42 -8.35
C ARG A 12 -0.05 -5.59 -7.80
N PHE A 13 -0.26 -4.29 -7.59
CA PHE A 13 0.76 -3.42 -6.99
C PHE A 13 1.07 -3.83 -5.54
N HIS A 14 0.06 -4.22 -4.76
CA HIS A 14 0.23 -4.69 -3.38
C HIS A 14 1.19 -5.87 -3.24
N ARG A 15 1.37 -6.69 -4.28
CA ARG A 15 2.39 -7.75 -4.28
C ARG A 15 3.80 -7.18 -4.14
N SER A 16 4.09 -6.06 -4.79
CA SER A 16 5.37 -5.36 -4.67
C SER A 16 5.55 -4.73 -3.29
N MET A 17 4.48 -4.19 -2.70
CA MET A 17 4.51 -3.68 -1.32
C MET A 17 4.76 -4.81 -0.31
N LEU A 18 4.10 -5.96 -0.46
CA LEU A 18 4.33 -7.13 0.39
C LEU A 18 5.73 -7.71 0.21
N PHE A 19 6.28 -7.63 -1.00
CA PHE A 19 7.67 -7.98 -1.24
C PHE A 19 8.62 -7.03 -0.50
N LEU A 20 8.38 -5.71 -0.57
CA LEU A 20 9.14 -4.74 0.22
C LEU A 20 9.02 -5.03 1.72
N ALA A 21 7.80 -5.33 2.20
CA ALA A 21 7.57 -5.70 3.58
C ALA A 21 8.36 -6.95 4.02
N LEU A 22 8.53 -7.93 3.12
CA LEU A 22 9.33 -9.13 3.37
C LEU A 22 10.83 -8.79 3.49
N ILE A 23 11.38 -8.03 2.55
CA ILE A 23 12.82 -7.69 2.58
C ILE A 23 13.14 -6.66 3.67
N ALA A 24 12.15 -5.94 4.19
CA ALA A 24 12.25 -5.05 5.33
C ALA A 24 12.28 -5.80 6.67
N ARG A 25 12.29 -7.14 6.71
CA ARG A 25 12.47 -7.89 7.95
C ARG A 25 13.96 -7.99 8.30
N GLU A 26 14.27 -7.95 9.59
CA GLU A 26 15.63 -8.13 10.11
C GLU A 26 16.24 -9.46 9.63
N ASN A 27 15.45 -10.53 9.70
CA ASN A 27 15.78 -11.88 9.24
C ASN A 27 15.19 -12.22 7.86
N ALA A 28 15.11 -11.24 6.96
CA ALA A 28 14.63 -11.47 5.59
C ALA A 28 15.42 -12.61 4.89
N PRO A 29 14.74 -13.48 4.12
CA PRO A 29 15.43 -14.51 3.36
C PRO A 29 16.30 -13.88 2.27
N VAL A 30 17.36 -14.59 1.86
CA VAL A 30 18.11 -14.23 0.66
C VAL A 30 17.23 -14.47 -0.56
N ILE A 31 17.02 -13.44 -1.37
CA ILE A 31 16.19 -13.51 -2.58
C ILE A 31 17.09 -13.23 -3.78
N LYS A 32 17.23 -14.24 -4.65
CA LYS A 32 18.05 -14.12 -5.86
C LYS A 32 17.62 -12.92 -6.70
N GLY A 33 18.58 -12.05 -7.03
CA GLY A 33 18.34 -10.85 -7.83
C GLY A 33 17.92 -9.61 -7.03
N TYR A 34 17.93 -9.67 -5.70
CA TYR A 34 17.63 -8.54 -4.82
C TYR A 34 18.75 -8.30 -3.81
N PRO A 35 18.82 -7.09 -3.22
CA PRO A 35 19.90 -6.78 -2.30
C PRO A 35 19.81 -7.55 -0.98
N GLU A 36 20.97 -7.96 -0.48
CA GLU A 36 21.10 -8.71 0.78
C GLU A 36 21.48 -7.79 1.94
N LYS A 37 22.43 -6.87 1.72
CA LYS A 37 22.88 -5.91 2.74
C LYS A 37 21.77 -4.93 3.09
N VAL A 38 21.64 -4.60 4.37
CA VAL A 38 20.57 -3.72 4.88
C VAL A 38 20.60 -2.36 4.17
N ASP A 39 21.78 -1.73 4.05
CA ASP A 39 21.93 -0.45 3.35
C ASP A 39 21.42 -0.47 1.89
N ASP A 40 21.72 -1.55 1.16
CA ASP A 40 21.24 -1.69 -0.22
C ASP A 40 19.71 -1.93 -0.27
N ARG A 41 19.16 -2.65 0.71
CA ARG A 41 17.71 -2.85 0.86
C ARG A 41 16.99 -1.54 1.20
N ILE A 42 17.58 -0.70 2.04
CA ILE A 42 17.08 0.65 2.36
C ILE A 42 17.09 1.53 1.11
N ARG A 43 18.20 1.56 0.34
CA ARG A 43 18.25 2.27 -0.94
C ARG A 43 17.17 1.80 -1.91
N PHE A 44 16.99 0.48 -2.01
CA PHE A 44 15.91 -0.10 -2.81
C PHE A 44 14.53 0.37 -2.35
N ALA A 45 14.28 0.41 -1.03
CA ALA A 45 13.02 0.85 -0.45
C ALA A 45 12.73 2.33 -0.75
N VAL A 46 13.72 3.20 -0.58
CA VAL A 46 13.61 4.64 -0.87
C VAL A 46 13.32 4.87 -2.36
N ASN A 47 14.02 4.16 -3.26
CA ASN A 47 13.76 4.24 -4.70
C ASN A 47 12.36 3.71 -5.06
N PHE A 48 11.94 2.58 -4.48
CA PHE A 48 10.59 2.05 -4.68
C PHE A 48 9.52 3.05 -4.23
N TYR A 49 9.76 3.74 -3.12
CA TYR A 49 8.83 4.73 -2.61
C TYR A 49 8.65 5.91 -3.57
N SER A 50 9.77 6.53 -3.98
CA SER A 50 9.75 7.72 -4.85
C SER A 50 9.29 7.42 -6.28
N GLU A 51 9.67 6.27 -6.84
CA GLU A 51 9.36 5.93 -8.23
C GLU A 51 7.96 5.35 -8.42
N LYS A 52 7.43 4.64 -7.41
CA LYS A 52 6.25 3.77 -7.59
C LYS A 52 5.19 3.96 -6.52
N LEU A 53 5.56 3.85 -5.24
CA LEU A 53 4.57 3.80 -4.15
C LEU A 53 3.78 5.12 -4.02
N GLN A 54 4.43 6.26 -4.21
CA GLN A 54 3.74 7.56 -4.19
C GLN A 54 2.64 7.67 -5.26
N SER A 55 2.88 7.13 -6.46
CA SER A 55 1.89 7.12 -7.54
C SER A 55 0.70 6.23 -7.18
N HIS A 56 0.96 5.03 -6.66
CA HIS A 56 -0.07 4.11 -6.16
C HIS A 56 -0.93 4.77 -5.08
N PHE A 57 -0.29 5.39 -4.07
CA PHE A 57 -1.01 6.11 -3.01
C PHE A 57 -1.88 7.24 -3.55
N LYS A 58 -1.42 7.97 -4.57
CA LYS A 58 -2.20 9.03 -5.21
C LYS A 58 -3.44 8.49 -5.93
N GLN A 59 -3.32 7.35 -6.62
CA GLN A 59 -4.47 6.71 -7.26
C GLN A 59 -5.48 6.23 -6.21
N GLU A 60 -5.00 5.61 -5.13
CA GLU A 60 -5.85 5.14 -4.04
C GLU A 60 -6.55 6.27 -3.30
N SER A 61 -5.89 7.40 -3.04
CA SER A 61 -6.52 8.54 -2.39
C SER A 61 -7.74 9.04 -3.17
N LYS A 62 -7.69 9.08 -4.51
CA LYS A 62 -8.86 9.41 -5.33
C LYS A 62 -10.01 8.43 -5.11
N ILE A 63 -9.68 7.13 -5.06
CA ILE A 63 -10.66 6.06 -4.83
C ILE A 63 -11.28 6.19 -3.44
N TRP A 64 -10.47 6.44 -2.41
CA TRP A 64 -10.94 6.63 -1.05
C TRP A 64 -11.81 7.86 -0.92
N GLU A 65 -11.45 8.99 -1.52
CA GLU A 65 -12.27 10.21 -1.53
C GLU A 65 -13.66 9.94 -2.15
N TYR A 66 -13.69 9.26 -3.30
CA TYR A 66 -14.93 8.87 -3.95
C TYR A 66 -15.78 7.94 -3.08
N VAL A 67 -15.17 6.90 -2.51
CA VAL A 67 -15.85 5.94 -1.63
C VAL A 67 -16.37 6.62 -0.36
N ARG A 68 -15.63 7.55 0.25
CA ARG A 68 -16.10 8.32 1.42
C ARG A 68 -17.35 9.13 1.09
N MET A 69 -17.40 9.74 -0.10
CA MET A 69 -18.56 10.53 -0.54
C MET A 69 -19.80 9.67 -0.79
N LYS A 70 -19.62 8.47 -1.36
CA LYS A 70 -20.73 7.59 -1.77
C LYS A 70 -21.18 6.63 -0.67
N HIS A 71 -20.24 6.18 0.15
CA HIS A 71 -20.42 5.11 1.13
C HIS A 71 -19.91 5.54 2.52
N PRO A 72 -20.61 6.46 3.22
CA PRO A 72 -20.14 7.02 4.49
C PRO A 72 -19.84 5.98 5.59
N ALA A 73 -20.46 4.80 5.53
CA ALA A 73 -20.18 3.70 6.44
C ALA A 73 -18.73 3.21 6.41
N LEU A 74 -18.00 3.47 5.32
CA LEU A 74 -16.60 3.07 5.14
C LEU A 74 -15.60 4.12 5.66
N ILE A 75 -16.06 5.32 6.04
CA ILE A 75 -15.20 6.42 6.50
C ILE A 75 -14.29 5.99 7.66
N PRO A 76 -14.76 5.32 8.74
CA PRO A 76 -13.87 4.96 9.85
C PRO A 76 -12.70 4.07 9.42
N LEU A 77 -12.95 3.09 8.55
CA LEU A 77 -11.90 2.21 8.05
C LEU A 77 -10.91 2.95 7.14
N ILE A 78 -11.38 3.90 6.33
CA ILE A 78 -10.53 4.72 5.49
C ILE A 78 -9.66 5.66 6.34
N ASP A 79 -10.21 6.24 7.41
CA ASP A 79 -9.46 7.11 8.32
C ASP A 79 -8.34 6.32 9.04
N GLU A 80 -8.59 5.08 9.45
CA GLU A 80 -7.55 4.19 9.98
C GLU A 80 -6.43 3.91 8.96
N LEU A 81 -6.80 3.62 7.71
CA LEU A 81 -5.83 3.37 6.64
C LEU A 81 -5.01 4.61 6.31
N GLN A 82 -5.62 5.80 6.35
CA GLN A 82 -4.93 7.07 6.16
C GLN A 82 -3.93 7.35 7.29
N ALA A 83 -4.28 7.02 8.54
CA ALA A 83 -3.36 7.13 9.67
C ALA A 83 -2.14 6.20 9.49
N GLU A 84 -2.37 4.94 9.13
CA GLU A 84 -1.29 3.98 8.84
C GLU A 84 -0.39 4.46 7.68
N ARG A 85 -0.99 5.04 6.63
CA ARG A 85 -0.23 5.61 5.50
C ARG A 85 0.62 6.80 5.90
N ASN A 86 0.14 7.64 6.82
CA ASN A 86 0.92 8.76 7.34
C ASN A 86 2.16 8.25 8.10
N GLU A 87 2.02 7.22 8.92
CA GLU A 87 3.14 6.57 9.61
C GLU A 87 4.14 5.96 8.60
N ILE A 88 3.66 5.27 7.57
CA ILE A 88 4.50 4.73 6.48
C ILE A 88 5.31 5.86 5.79
N ASN A 89 4.66 6.98 5.48
CA ASN A 89 5.32 8.12 4.83
C ASN A 89 6.39 8.75 5.73
N LEU A 90 6.16 8.81 7.05
CA LEU A 90 7.16 9.29 8.01
C LEU A 90 8.38 8.37 8.06
N LEU A 91 8.18 7.04 8.06
CA LEU A 91 9.28 6.09 8.00
C LEU A 91 10.09 6.24 6.71
N PHE A 92 9.44 6.33 5.55
CA PHE A 92 10.16 6.57 4.29
C PHE A 92 10.93 7.89 4.27
N ARG A 93 10.39 8.94 4.89
CA ARG A 93 11.11 10.21 5.05
C ARG A 93 12.35 10.04 5.92
N SER A 94 12.24 9.34 7.05
CA SER A 94 13.38 9.03 7.92
C SER A 94 14.46 8.23 7.17
N LEU A 95 14.05 7.16 6.48
CA LEU A 95 14.94 6.34 5.66
C LEU A 95 15.68 7.14 4.59
N SER A 96 15.01 8.10 3.97
CA SER A 96 15.61 8.95 2.92
C SER A 96 16.64 9.94 3.47
N LEU A 97 16.54 10.33 4.75
CA LEU A 97 17.42 11.31 5.38
C LEU A 97 18.59 10.65 6.12
N GLU A 98 18.31 9.56 6.83
CA GLU A 98 19.24 8.98 7.81
C GLU A 98 19.62 7.53 7.51
N GLY A 99 18.87 6.83 6.65
CA GLY A 99 19.11 5.42 6.36
C GLY A 99 18.94 4.50 7.59
N SER A 100 18.08 4.88 8.52
CA SER A 100 17.85 4.17 9.79
C SER A 100 17.41 2.71 9.60
N GLU A 101 18.22 1.74 10.03
CA GLU A 101 17.85 0.32 10.00
C GLU A 101 16.64 0.01 10.89
N THR A 102 16.55 0.66 12.05
CA THR A 102 15.42 0.50 12.98
C THR A 102 14.11 0.89 12.31
N ASP A 103 14.08 2.02 11.59
CA ASP A 103 12.89 2.47 10.88
C ASP A 103 12.59 1.56 9.68
N PHE A 104 13.63 1.01 9.04
CA PHE A 104 13.46 0.06 7.95
C PHE A 104 12.80 -1.22 8.45
N PHE A 105 13.22 -1.74 9.59
CA PHE A 105 12.63 -2.92 10.19
C PHE A 105 11.22 -2.67 10.73
N ALA A 106 10.92 -1.45 11.20
CA ALA A 106 9.56 -1.05 11.58
C ALA A 106 8.61 -0.95 10.36
N LEU A 107 9.13 -0.53 9.20
CA LEU A 107 8.35 -0.37 7.98
C LEU A 107 7.74 -1.69 7.49
N GLY A 108 8.46 -2.81 7.62
CA GLY A 108 8.03 -4.11 7.11
C GLY A 108 6.67 -4.59 7.63
N PRO A 109 6.52 -4.80 8.96
CA PRO A 109 5.25 -5.19 9.56
C PRO A 109 4.12 -4.18 9.31
N LEU A 110 4.44 -2.88 9.27
CA LEU A 110 3.46 -1.82 9.03
C LEU A 110 2.90 -1.88 7.59
N LEU A 111 3.75 -2.03 6.57
CA LEU A 111 3.33 -2.21 5.19
C LEU A 111 2.49 -3.48 5.02
N GLU A 112 2.91 -4.60 5.62
CA GLU A 112 2.13 -5.82 5.57
C GLU A 112 0.75 -5.63 6.19
N LYS A 113 0.68 -5.08 7.41
CA LYS A 113 -0.58 -4.78 8.10
C LYS A 113 -1.51 -3.91 7.24
N HIS A 114 -0.98 -2.82 6.70
CA HIS A 114 -1.72 -1.87 5.87
C HIS A 114 -2.32 -2.56 4.63
N VAL A 115 -1.47 -3.24 3.85
CA VAL A 115 -1.92 -3.98 2.65
C VAL A 115 -2.95 -5.04 3.01
N ARG A 116 -2.74 -5.81 4.08
CA ARG A 116 -3.71 -6.84 4.48
C ARG A 116 -5.04 -6.22 4.89
N LYS A 117 -5.05 -5.05 5.54
CA LYS A 117 -6.28 -4.35 5.94
C LYS A 117 -7.04 -3.85 4.70
N GLU A 118 -6.38 -3.18 3.78
CA GLU A 118 -6.99 -2.74 2.52
C GLU A 118 -7.62 -3.92 1.77
N GLU A 119 -6.84 -4.98 1.58
CA GLU A 119 -7.24 -6.11 0.76
C GLU A 119 -8.35 -6.98 1.36
N ARG A 120 -8.30 -7.21 2.67
CA ARG A 120 -9.19 -8.15 3.36
C ARG A 120 -10.40 -7.48 3.98
N GLN A 121 -10.34 -6.16 4.22
CA GLN A 121 -11.42 -5.41 4.84
C GLN A 121 -11.99 -4.40 3.84
N LEU A 122 -11.20 -3.39 3.43
CA LEU A 122 -11.72 -2.30 2.62
C LEU A 122 -12.25 -2.79 1.27
N PHE A 123 -11.47 -3.59 0.54
CA PHE A 123 -11.89 -4.10 -0.77
C PHE A 123 -13.13 -5.00 -0.66
N GLN A 124 -13.29 -5.72 0.45
CA GLN A 124 -14.48 -6.56 0.65
C GLN A 124 -15.71 -5.71 0.94
N GLN A 125 -15.56 -4.65 1.74
CA GLN A 125 -16.64 -3.72 2.01
C GLN A 125 -17.04 -2.94 0.76
N ILE A 126 -16.07 -2.41 -0.02
CA ILE A 126 -16.34 -1.74 -1.30
C ILE A 126 -17.14 -2.68 -2.22
N GLN A 127 -16.68 -3.92 -2.42
CA GLN A 127 -17.41 -4.89 -3.26
C GLN A 127 -18.82 -5.24 -2.76
N SER A 128 -19.08 -5.04 -1.47
CA SER A 128 -20.39 -5.35 -0.88
C SER A 128 -21.38 -4.20 -1.03
N VAL A 129 -20.91 -2.95 -1.18
CA VAL A 129 -21.76 -1.75 -1.17
C VAL A 129 -21.76 -0.99 -2.49
N ALA A 130 -20.71 -1.14 -3.30
CA ALA A 130 -20.55 -0.45 -4.57
C ALA A 130 -21.50 -1.00 -5.64
N ASP A 131 -22.11 -0.11 -6.40
CA ASP A 131 -22.85 -0.47 -7.61
C ASP A 131 -21.92 -0.52 -8.85
N GLU A 132 -22.48 -0.87 -10.01
CA GLU A 132 -21.70 -0.94 -11.25
C GLU A 132 -21.11 0.42 -11.68
N ASN A 133 -21.75 1.54 -11.34
CA ASN A 133 -21.22 2.87 -11.67
C ASN A 133 -20.01 3.20 -10.79
N ASP A 134 -20.07 2.87 -9.50
CA ASP A 134 -18.96 3.01 -8.58
C ASP A 134 -17.75 2.17 -9.06
N LEU A 135 -17.98 0.92 -9.45
CA LEU A 135 -16.93 0.00 -9.91
C LEU A 135 -16.33 0.44 -11.25
N ALA A 136 -17.16 0.88 -12.20
CA ALA A 136 -16.70 1.44 -13.47
C ALA A 136 -15.88 2.73 -13.27
N TRP A 137 -16.28 3.58 -12.31
CA TRP A 137 -15.51 4.77 -11.96
C TRP A 137 -14.14 4.40 -11.40
N ILE A 138 -14.07 3.43 -10.47
CA ILE A 138 -12.80 2.91 -9.93
C ILE A 138 -11.89 2.40 -11.05
N GLU A 139 -12.42 1.64 -12.00
CA GLU A 139 -11.66 1.16 -13.17
C GLU A 139 -11.09 2.32 -13.99
N SER A 140 -11.87 3.37 -14.22
CA SER A 140 -11.42 4.53 -15.00
C SER A 140 -10.27 5.30 -14.32
N VAL A 141 -10.21 5.33 -12.99
CA VAL A 141 -9.10 5.96 -12.25
C VAL A 141 -7.80 5.18 -12.43
N LEU A 142 -7.87 3.86 -12.56
CA LEU A 142 -6.72 2.96 -12.66
C LEU A 142 -6.24 2.74 -14.09
N ALA A 143 -7.02 3.14 -15.09
CA ALA A 143 -6.67 3.07 -16.51
C ALA A 143 -5.83 4.27 -17.00
N ASN A 144 -5.65 5.30 -16.16
CA ASN A 144 -4.90 6.53 -16.43
C ASN A 144 -3.58 6.57 -15.64
#